data_AF-A0A1F7V8A7-F1
#
_entry.id   AF-A0A1F7V8A7-F1
#
_cell.length_a   1.000
_cell.length_b   1.000
_cell.length_c   1.000
_cell.angle_alpha   90.00
_cell.angle_beta   90.00
_cell.angle_gamma   90.00
#
_symmetry.space_group_name_H-M   'P 1'
#
loop_
_entity.id
_entity.type
_entity.pdbx_description
1 polymer ?
#
loop_
_entity_poly.entity_id
_entity_poly.type
_entity_poly.pdbx_seq_one_letter_code
_entity_poly.pdbx_strand_id
1 'polypeptide(L)'
;MKSITPNDLGNPIMLENCQKIQIEKFLNECREKFKQSLISSELKMIGIDIELTTSKTNFNGIRFWFKCPQCKRRVGVLFKHYISEIIGCRVCLDLNYRKQRYKGMIEGK
;
A
#
# COMPACT_ATOMS: atom_id res chain seq x y z
N MET A 1 44.79 40.81 -18.51
CA MET A 1 43.60 39.98 -18.20
C MET A 1 42.52 40.32 -19.21
N LYS A 2 41.88 39.34 -19.85
CA LYS A 2 40.77 39.61 -20.79
C LYS A 2 39.57 40.15 -20.00
N SER A 3 38.95 41.22 -20.48
CA SER A 3 37.73 41.78 -19.89
C SER A 3 36.55 40.84 -20.13
N ILE A 4 35.81 40.53 -19.07
CA ILE A 4 34.52 39.83 -19.12
C ILE A 4 33.53 40.71 -19.88
N THR A 5 32.98 40.18 -20.97
CA THR A 5 31.92 40.81 -21.75
C THR A 5 30.55 40.44 -21.17
N PRO A 6 29.48 41.22 -21.43
CA PRO A 6 28.14 40.87 -20.96
C PRO A 6 27.66 39.47 -21.41
N ASN A 7 28.19 38.94 -22.51
CA ASN A 7 27.89 37.60 -23.02
C ASN A 7 28.59 36.48 -22.23
N ASP A 8 29.62 36.81 -21.43
CA ASP A 8 30.36 35.85 -20.60
C ASP A 8 29.64 35.57 -19.26
N LEU A 9 28.54 36.28 -18.96
CA LEU A 9 27.78 36.14 -17.71
C LEU A 9 26.66 35.08 -17.79
N GLY A 10 26.39 34.53 -18.99
CA GLY A 10 25.32 33.57 -19.22
C GLY A 10 23.92 34.11 -18.89
N ASN A 11 22.89 33.27 -19.04
CA ASN A 11 21.54 33.63 -18.59
C ASN A 11 21.39 33.28 -17.11
N PRO A 12 21.11 34.23 -16.19
CA PRO A 12 21.11 33.96 -14.75
C PRO A 12 19.97 33.03 -14.29
N ILE A 13 18.90 32.91 -15.09
CA ILE A 13 17.73 32.10 -14.78
C ILE A 13 17.81 30.80 -15.58
N MET A 14 18.36 29.78 -14.95
CA MET A 14 18.47 28.43 -15.52
C MET A 14 17.27 27.58 -15.11
N LEU A 15 16.81 26.69 -16.00
CA LEU A 15 15.69 25.78 -15.75
C LEU A 15 15.91 24.88 -14.52
N GLU A 16 17.18 24.59 -14.21
CA GLU A 16 17.61 23.84 -13.03
C GLU A 16 17.29 24.56 -11.72
N ASN A 17 17.27 25.90 -11.74
CA ASN A 17 16.98 26.74 -10.59
C ASN A 17 15.46 26.98 -10.42
N CYS A 18 14.64 26.45 -11.32
CA CYS A 18 13.18 26.59 -11.29
C CYS A 18 12.52 25.42 -10.55
N GLN A 19 11.50 25.71 -9.74
CA GLN A 19 10.66 24.69 -9.13
C GLN A 19 9.84 23.96 -10.21
N LYS A 20 10.06 22.65 -10.34
CA LYS A 20 9.30 21.81 -11.27
C LYS A 20 7.96 21.41 -10.67
N ILE A 21 6.87 21.97 -11.21
CA ILE A 21 5.49 21.61 -10.89
C ILE A 21 4.99 20.63 -11.96
N GLN A 22 4.93 19.35 -11.63
CA GLN A 22 4.57 18.28 -12.57
C GLN A 22 3.16 17.77 -12.27
N ILE A 23 2.25 17.83 -13.23
CA ILE A 23 0.86 17.34 -13.09
C ILE A 23 0.81 15.88 -12.61
N GLU A 24 1.75 15.06 -13.04
CA GLU A 24 1.84 13.65 -12.65
C GLU A 24 2.02 13.47 -11.13
N LYS A 25 2.79 14.33 -10.46
CA LYS A 25 2.94 14.29 -9.00
C LYS A 25 1.59 14.51 -8.31
N PHE A 26 0.84 15.51 -8.75
CA PHE A 26 -0.49 15.81 -8.21
C PHE A 26 -1.48 14.67 -8.47
N LEU A 27 -1.51 14.13 -9.69
CA LEU A 27 -2.39 13.01 -10.03
C LEU A 27 -2.09 11.77 -9.20
N ASN A 28 -0.81 11.45 -8.96
CA ASN A 28 -0.41 10.31 -8.14
C ASN A 28 -0.80 10.51 -6.67
N GLU A 29 -0.56 11.69 -6.10
CA GLU A 29 -0.97 12.00 -4.72
C GLU A 29 -2.49 11.93 -4.53
N CYS A 30 -3.25 12.49 -5.48
CA CYS A 30 -4.71 12.43 -5.45
C CYS A 30 -5.20 10.99 -5.54
N ARG A 31 -4.69 10.19 -6.47
CA ARG A 31 -5.09 8.78 -6.65
C ARG A 31 -4.92 7.98 -5.36
N GLU A 32 -3.80 8.12 -4.67
CA GLU A 32 -3.55 7.33 -3.46
C GLU A 32 -4.43 7.75 -2.29
N LYS A 33 -4.63 9.06 -2.09
CA LYS A 33 -5.56 9.57 -1.06
C LYS A 33 -7.00 9.15 -1.34
N PHE A 34 -7.45 9.24 -2.59
CA PHE A 34 -8.80 8.83 -2.99
C PHE A 34 -9.00 7.33 -2.81
N LYS A 35 -8.05 6.48 -3.23
CA LYS A 35 -8.12 5.03 -3.01
C LYS A 35 -8.27 4.71 -1.53
N GLN A 36 -7.45 5.31 -0.67
CA GLN A 36 -7.51 5.08 0.77
C GLN A 36 -8.88 5.44 1.35
N SER A 37 -9.39 6.62 0.98
CA SER A 37 -10.70 7.10 1.41
C SER A 37 -11.81 6.16 0.93
N LEU A 38 -11.82 5.79 -0.34
CA LEU A 38 -12.84 4.94 -0.94
C LEU A 38 -12.91 3.57 -0.27
N ILE A 39 -11.76 2.89 -0.11
CA ILE A 39 -11.71 1.57 0.53
C ILE A 39 -12.19 1.67 1.98
N SER A 40 -11.76 2.71 2.71
CA SER A 40 -12.20 2.89 4.10
C SER A 40 -13.71 3.11 4.24
N SER A 41 -14.32 3.83 3.29
CA SER A 41 -15.76 4.06 3.25
C SER A 41 -16.53 2.78 2.90
N GLU A 42 -16.06 2.01 1.91
CA GLU A 42 -16.69 0.72 1.54
C GLU A 42 -16.68 -0.27 2.70
N LEU A 43 -15.55 -0.40 3.41
CA LEU A 43 -15.45 -1.27 4.59
C LEU A 43 -16.48 -0.90 5.67
N LYS A 44 -16.59 0.40 5.97
CA LYS A 44 -17.58 0.91 6.92
C LYS A 44 -19.01 0.65 6.47
N MET A 45 -19.31 0.79 5.18
CA MET A 45 -20.65 0.53 4.64
C MET A 45 -21.07 -0.94 4.77
N ILE A 46 -20.12 -1.87 4.70
CA ILE A 46 -20.35 -3.30 4.92
C ILE A 46 -20.42 -3.64 6.42
N GLY A 47 -20.25 -2.65 7.31
CA GLY A 47 -20.27 -2.82 8.76
C GLY A 47 -18.99 -3.44 9.32
N ILE A 48 -17.89 -3.35 8.57
CA ILE A 48 -16.61 -3.94 8.94
C ILE A 48 -15.61 -2.83 9.29
N ASP A 49 -15.28 -2.69 10.57
CA ASP A 49 -14.28 -1.73 11.03
C ASP A 49 -12.87 -2.36 11.03
N ILE A 50 -12.14 -2.13 9.94
CA ILE A 50 -10.75 -2.61 9.76
C ILE A 50 -9.84 -1.43 9.43
N GLU A 51 -8.74 -1.33 10.18
CA GLU A 51 -7.70 -0.35 9.92
C GLU A 51 -6.90 -0.71 8.66
N LEU A 52 -6.71 0.28 7.78
CA LEU A 52 -5.87 0.20 6.60
C LEU A 52 -4.48 0.77 6.89
N THR A 53 -3.47 0.10 6.35
CA THR A 53 -2.07 0.56 6.41
C THR A 53 -1.44 0.48 5.03
N THR A 54 -0.36 1.20 4.84
CA THR A 54 0.32 1.30 3.55
C THR A 54 1.80 0.98 3.66
N SER A 55 2.41 0.60 2.54
CA SER A 55 3.86 0.50 2.39
C SER A 55 4.28 1.11 1.06
N LYS A 56 5.38 1.87 1.06
CA LYS A 56 6.01 2.37 -0.17
C LYS A 56 6.58 1.20 -0.98
N THR A 57 6.44 1.25 -2.30
CA THR A 57 7.08 0.32 -3.23
C THR A 57 8.26 1.00 -3.94
N ASN A 58 9.13 0.22 -4.58
CA ASN A 58 10.37 0.72 -5.19
C ASN A 58 10.16 1.79 -6.29
N PHE A 59 8.97 1.83 -6.91
CA PHE A 59 8.65 2.74 -8.01
C PHE A 59 7.66 3.83 -7.60
N ASN A 60 7.81 4.39 -6.40
CA ASN A 60 6.92 5.41 -5.82
C ASN A 60 5.43 5.01 -5.73
N GLY A 61 5.12 3.72 -5.83
CA GLY A 61 3.79 3.20 -5.63
C GLY A 61 3.48 2.99 -4.14
N ILE A 62 2.21 2.83 -3.85
CA ILE A 62 1.72 2.48 -2.52
C ILE A 62 1.00 1.14 -2.59
N ARG A 63 1.33 0.25 -1.66
CA ARG A 63 0.60 -1.00 -1.47
C ARG A 63 -0.23 -0.92 -0.20
N PHE A 64 -1.53 -1.16 -0.36
CA PHE A 64 -2.49 -1.22 0.74
C PHE A 64 -2.47 -2.58 1.43
N TRP A 65 -2.66 -2.55 2.74
CA TRP A 65 -2.72 -3.71 3.61
C TRP A 65 -3.85 -3.54 4.63
N PHE A 66 -4.55 -4.61 4.92
CA PHE A 66 -5.40 -4.67 6.10
C PHE A 66 -4.55 -4.91 7.34
N LYS A 67 -4.91 -4.28 8.45
CA LYS A 67 -4.38 -4.61 9.76
C LYS A 67 -5.32 -5.62 10.41
N CYS A 68 -4.83 -6.84 10.64
CA CYS A 68 -5.64 -7.88 11.25
C CYS A 68 -6.21 -7.42 12.60
N PRO A 69 -7.53 -7.49 12.83
CA PRO A 69 -8.11 -7.00 14.09
C PRO A 69 -7.61 -7.79 15.30
N GLN A 70 -7.28 -9.07 15.12
CA GLN A 70 -6.84 -10.01 16.16
C GLN A 70 -5.35 -9.87 16.53
N CYS A 71 -4.45 -9.85 15.54
CA CYS A 71 -2.99 -9.86 15.80
C CYS A 71 -2.25 -8.61 15.31
N LYS A 72 -2.97 -7.62 14.76
CA LYS A 72 -2.44 -6.35 14.22
C LYS A 72 -1.40 -6.47 13.10
N ARG A 73 -1.15 -7.68 12.57
CA ARG A 73 -0.25 -7.90 11.43
C ARG A 73 -0.85 -7.30 10.15
N ARG A 74 0.01 -6.83 9.26
CA ARG A 74 -0.36 -6.41 7.90
C ARG A 74 -0.59 -7.63 7.03
N VAL A 75 -1.77 -7.73 6.44
CA VAL A 75 -2.19 -8.85 5.58
C VAL A 75 -2.94 -8.35 4.36
N GLY A 76 -2.81 -9.04 3.23
CA GLY A 76 -3.52 -8.69 2.00
C GLY A 76 -4.96 -9.19 1.97
N VAL A 77 -5.30 -10.16 2.83
CA VAL A 77 -6.62 -10.81 2.88
C VAL A 77 -6.98 -11.06 4.34
N LEU A 78 -8.22 -10.73 4.69
CA LEU A 78 -8.87 -11.16 5.93
C LEU A 78 -9.99 -12.14 5.58
N PHE A 79 -10.29 -13.02 6.52
CA PHE A 79 -11.32 -14.04 6.37
C PHE A 79 -12.35 -13.86 7.48
N LYS A 80 -13.62 -14.13 7.18
CA LYS A 80 -14.68 -14.29 8.18
C LYS A 80 -14.85 -15.79 8.42
N HIS A 81 -14.69 -16.23 9.67
CA HIS A 81 -14.85 -17.63 10.01
C HIS A 81 -16.33 -18.04 9.93
N TYR A 82 -16.64 -19.17 9.30
CA TYR A 82 -18.04 -19.57 9.00
C TYR A 82 -18.84 -19.99 10.25
N ILE A 83 -18.19 -20.52 11.29
CA ILE A 83 -18.84 -20.89 12.57
C ILE A 83 -18.87 -19.71 13.56
N SER A 84 -17.69 -19.19 13.95
CA SER A 84 -17.59 -18.15 14.98
C SER A 84 -17.89 -16.73 14.49
N GLU A 85 -18.05 -16.53 13.18
CA GLU A 85 -18.23 -15.22 12.53
C GLU A 85 -17.09 -14.20 12.75
N ILE A 86 -16.00 -14.61 13.41
CA ILE A 86 -14.86 -13.74 13.71
C ILE A 86 -14.11 -13.42 12.42
N ILE A 87 -13.78 -12.13 12.25
CA ILE A 87 -12.89 -11.67 11.18
C ILE A 87 -11.44 -11.71 11.67
N GLY A 88 -10.56 -12.30 10.87
CA GLY A 88 -9.14 -12.42 11.21
C GLY A 88 -8.28 -12.82 10.02
N CYS A 89 -6.96 -12.84 10.23
CA CYS A 89 -6.04 -13.36 9.23
C CYS A 89 -5.99 -14.89 9.27
N ARG A 90 -5.40 -15.50 8.23
CA ARG A 90 -5.23 -16.96 8.11
C ARG A 90 -4.67 -17.62 9.37
N VAL A 91 -3.69 -16.96 10.01
CA VAL A 91 -3.01 -17.50 11.20
C VAL A 91 -3.90 -17.41 12.44
N CYS A 92 -4.62 -16.31 12.63
CA CYS A 92 -5.51 -16.13 13.79
C CYS A 92 -6.71 -17.06 13.75
N LEU A 93 -7.17 -17.41 12.55
CA LEU A 93 -8.31 -18.31 12.35
C LEU A 93 -7.87 -19.76 12.11
N ASP A 94 -6.59 -20.08 12.31
CA ASP A 94 -5.98 -21.40 12.09
C ASP A 94 -6.38 -22.08 10.75
N LEU A 95 -6.42 -21.28 9.68
CA LEU A 95 -6.88 -21.75 8.38
C LEU A 95 -5.73 -22.40 7.61
N ASN A 96 -5.86 -23.68 7.30
CA ASN A 96 -4.90 -24.43 6.52
C ASN A 96 -5.29 -24.54 5.04
N TYR A 97 -4.29 -24.61 4.15
CA TYR A 97 -4.57 -24.87 2.75
C TYR A 97 -5.03 -26.32 2.58
N ARG A 98 -5.90 -26.57 1.60
CA ARG A 98 -6.39 -27.92 1.29
C ARG A 98 -5.26 -28.95 1.14
N LYS A 99 -4.16 -28.57 0.48
CA LYS A 99 -2.98 -29.43 0.27
C LYS A 99 -2.24 -29.83 1.56
N GLN A 100 -2.46 -29.11 2.67
CA GLN A 100 -1.83 -29.39 3.96
C GLN A 100 -2.63 -30.36 4.81
N ARG A 101 -3.84 -30.75 4.37
CA ARG A 101 -4.79 -31.56 5.15
C ARG A 101 -4.18 -32.86 5.69
N TYR A 102 -3.34 -33.53 4.91
CA TYR A 102 -2.73 -34.83 5.27
C TYR A 102 -1.22 -34.74 5.52
N LYS A 103 -0.66 -33.52 5.58
CA LYS A 103 0.78 -33.34 5.72
C LYS A 103 1.25 -33.90 7.06
N GLY A 104 2.12 -34.91 7.05
CA GLY A 104 2.65 -35.56 8.25
C GLY A 104 1.83 -36.75 8.75
N MET A 105 0.78 -37.14 8.03
CA MET A 105 0.10 -38.41 8.28
C MET A 105 0.90 -39.55 7.66
N ILE A 106 1.00 -40.68 8.38
CA ILE A 106 1.53 -41.93 7.83
C ILE A 106 0.46 -42.43 6.87
N GLU A 107 0.67 -42.21 5.58
CA GLU A 107 -0.10 -42.90 4.54
C GLU A 107 0.31 -44.37 4.65
N GLY A 108 -0.58 -45.19 5.21
CA GLY A 108 -0.35 -46.61 5.43
C GLY A 108 0.10 -47.30 4.14
N LYS A 109 1.13 -48.15 4.26
CA LYS A 109 1.52 -49.10 3.23
C LYS A 109 0.37 -50.02 2.83
#